data_AF-A0A7C5BU29-F1
#
_entry.id   AF-A0A7C5BU29-F1
#
_cell.length_a   1.000
_cell.length_b   1.000
_cell.length_c   1.000
_cell.angle_alpha   90.00
_cell.angle_beta   90.00
_cell.angle_gamma   90.00
#
_symmetry.space_group_name_H-M   'P 1'
#
loop_
_entity.id
_entity.type
_entity.pdbx_description
1 polymer ?
#
loop_
_entity_poly.entity_id
_entity_poly.type
_entity_poly.pdbx_seq_one_letter_code
_entity_poly.pdbx_strand_id
1 'polypeptide(L)'
;MAGSYQKLVSAAVRYFGSWGAAVAAAGIDYSAIRRRSQCARSQKVTKWSCDRIAEEIKGLVDSGENLAAATARSNHPALFSAAVSPRYFGSWRDALTSLGVDYDSLLSTTRGPASPTGETRRARTIVRRLRVMSRGSQLPEAEEAKSRYPRFYEQAVAAFGSWQAAVAEAVGSDQA
;
A
#
# COMPACT_ATOMS: atom_id res chain seq x y z
N MET A 1 5.38 34.57 31.29
CA MET A 1 5.41 33.30 32.07
C MET A 1 5.73 32.11 31.15
N ALA A 2 6.97 31.97 30.67
CA ALA A 2 7.37 30.93 29.69
C ALA A 2 8.46 29.96 30.22
N GLY A 3 8.63 29.87 31.54
CA GLY A 3 9.78 29.19 32.17
C GLY A 3 9.50 27.86 32.90
N SER A 4 8.27 27.35 32.94
CA SER A 4 7.94 26.18 33.79
C SER A 4 8.12 24.81 33.11
N TYR A 5 7.93 24.73 31.78
CA TYR A 5 7.90 23.44 31.06
C TYR A 5 9.27 22.86 30.71
N GLN A 6 10.33 23.67 30.76
CA GLN A 6 11.71 23.23 30.45
C GLN A 6 12.17 22.13 31.41
N LYS A 7 11.88 22.24 32.71
CA LYS A 7 12.24 21.23 33.72
C LYS A 7 11.55 19.89 33.45
N LEU A 8 10.29 19.94 33.03
CA LEU A 8 9.51 18.75 32.71
C LEU A 8 10.04 18.03 31.46
N VAL A 9 10.37 18.80 30.41
CA VAL A 9 10.97 18.24 29.18
C VAL A 9 12.33 17.61 29.48
N SER A 10 13.17 18.26 30.27
CA SER A 10 14.48 17.71 30.67
C SER A 10 14.34 16.42 31.49
N ALA A 11 13.38 16.36 32.42
CA ALA A 11 13.10 15.13 33.16
C ALA A 11 12.62 14.02 32.23
N ALA A 12 11.68 14.31 31.33
CA ALA A 12 11.18 13.34 30.34
C ALA A 12 12.31 12.78 29.46
N VAL A 13 13.21 13.64 28.97
CA VAL A 13 14.38 13.20 28.19
C VAL A 13 15.33 12.37 29.03
N ARG A 14 15.58 12.73 30.30
CA ARG A 14 16.50 12.00 31.19
C ARG A 14 16.02 10.59 31.54
N TYR A 15 14.72 10.41 31.79
CA TYR A 15 14.17 9.12 32.23
C TYR A 15 13.66 8.25 31.08
N PHE A 16 13.14 8.84 30.00
CA PHE A 16 12.52 8.10 28.89
C PHE A 16 13.23 8.30 27.55
N GLY A 17 14.33 9.07 27.51
CA GLY A 17 15.11 9.36 26.31
C GLY A 17 14.52 10.45 25.41
N SER A 18 13.20 10.63 25.40
CA SER A 18 12.55 11.72 24.67
C SER A 18 11.19 12.10 25.27
N TRP A 19 10.73 13.32 25.01
CA TRP A 19 9.38 13.75 25.38
C TRP A 19 8.30 12.82 24.81
N GLY A 20 8.45 12.41 23.54
CA GLY A 20 7.49 11.51 22.91
C GLY A 20 7.42 10.13 23.57
N ALA A 21 8.56 9.59 23.99
CA ALA A 21 8.64 8.34 24.73
C ALA A 21 8.02 8.48 26.13
N ALA A 22 8.21 9.61 26.82
CA ALA A 22 7.58 9.87 28.11
C ALA A 22 6.04 9.97 27.99
N VAL A 23 5.53 10.63 26.96
CA VAL A 23 4.09 10.72 26.69
C VAL A 23 3.51 9.36 26.31
N ALA A 24 4.22 8.58 25.49
CA ALA A 24 3.84 7.21 25.16
C ALA A 24 3.84 6.29 26.40
N ALA A 25 4.83 6.41 27.28
CA ALA A 25 4.90 5.68 28.55
C ALA A 25 3.77 6.07 29.51
N ALA A 26 3.24 7.30 29.40
CA ALA A 26 2.04 7.73 30.12
C ALA A 26 0.73 7.19 29.52
N GLY A 27 0.79 6.30 28.52
CA GLY A 27 -0.36 5.71 27.85
C GLY A 27 -1.02 6.61 26.81
N ILE A 28 -0.39 7.73 26.45
CA ILE A 28 -0.91 8.67 25.46
C ILE A 28 -0.24 8.41 24.12
N ASP A 29 -1.02 8.21 23.06
CA ASP A 29 -0.48 8.06 21.70
C ASP A 29 0.13 9.37 21.19
N TYR A 30 1.43 9.55 21.46
CA TYR A 30 2.21 10.68 21.01
C TYR A 30 2.26 10.80 19.48
N SER A 31 2.17 9.69 18.76
CA SER A 31 2.19 9.70 17.29
C SER A 31 0.95 10.38 16.72
N ALA A 32 -0.23 10.15 17.32
CA ALA A 32 -1.48 10.80 16.96
C ALA A 32 -1.46 12.30 17.25
N ILE A 33 -0.90 12.71 18.40
CA ILE A 33 -0.77 14.12 18.78
C ILE A 33 0.19 14.84 17.82
N ARG A 34 1.33 14.21 17.50
CA ARG A 34 2.31 14.77 16.57
C ARG A 34 1.72 14.95 15.17
N ARG A 35 1.01 13.94 14.65
CA ARG A 35 0.30 14.03 13.35
C ARG A 35 -0.69 15.19 13.34
N ARG A 36 -1.56 15.28 14.36
CA ARG A 36 -2.53 16.38 14.49
C ARG A 36 -1.87 17.76 14.50
N SER A 37 -0.77 17.88 15.22
CA SER A 37 -0.03 19.16 15.36
C SER A 37 0.67 19.56 14.05
N GLN A 38 1.22 18.60 13.31
CA GLN A 38 1.83 18.82 11.99
C GLN A 38 0.78 19.20 10.94
N CYS A 39 -0.38 18.55 10.97
CA CYS A 39 -1.55 18.91 10.17
C CYS A 39 -1.97 20.38 10.38
N ALA A 40 -2.20 20.78 11.64
CA ALA A 40 -2.65 22.13 11.99
C ALA A 40 -1.61 23.21 11.64
N ARG A 41 -0.32 22.91 11.80
CA ARG A 41 0.75 23.84 11.38
C ARG A 41 0.79 24.02 9.87
N SER A 42 0.61 22.94 9.11
CA SER A 42 0.63 22.99 7.64
C SER A 42 -0.56 23.79 7.09
N GLN A 43 -1.73 23.70 7.74
CA GLN A 43 -2.90 24.52 7.40
C GLN A 43 -2.63 26.03 7.40
N LYS A 44 -1.72 26.51 8.24
CA LYS A 44 -1.39 27.93 8.36
C LYS A 44 -0.35 28.41 7.35
N VAL A 45 0.43 27.51 6.73
CA VAL A 45 1.66 27.86 6.01
C VAL A 45 1.63 27.46 4.53
N THR A 46 0.82 26.48 4.14
CA THR A 46 0.86 25.90 2.77
C THR A 46 -0.50 25.87 2.08
N LYS A 47 -0.49 25.77 0.74
CA LYS A 47 -1.68 25.58 -0.11
C LYS A 47 -2.51 24.34 0.26
N TRP A 48 -1.87 23.34 0.87
CA TRP A 48 -2.49 22.11 1.34
C TRP A 48 -2.55 22.09 2.87
N SER A 49 -3.67 21.61 3.39
CA SER A 49 -3.96 21.41 4.80
C SER A 49 -4.65 20.06 4.99
N CYS A 50 -4.64 19.51 6.20
CA CYS A 50 -5.38 18.26 6.45
C CYS A 50 -6.88 18.45 6.23
N ASP A 51 -7.42 19.62 6.58
CA ASP A 51 -8.83 19.95 6.35
C ASP A 51 -9.15 20.04 4.86
N ARG A 52 -8.29 20.68 4.05
CA ARG A 52 -8.48 20.75 2.60
C ARG A 52 -8.38 19.38 1.95
N ILE A 53 -7.42 18.56 2.35
CA ILE A 53 -7.29 17.19 1.87
C ILE A 53 -8.54 16.38 2.26
N ALA A 54 -9.05 16.56 3.47
CA ALA A 54 -10.27 15.93 3.95
C ALA A 54 -11.51 16.36 3.16
N GLU A 55 -11.66 17.66 2.87
CA GLU A 55 -12.74 18.20 2.04
C GLU A 55 -12.71 17.66 0.62
N GLU A 56 -11.54 17.64 -0.03
CA GLU A 56 -11.38 17.10 -1.37
C GLU A 56 -11.73 15.61 -1.39
N ILE A 57 -11.24 14.82 -0.42
CA ILE A 57 -11.58 13.40 -0.32
C ILE A 57 -13.09 13.21 -0.08
N LYS A 58 -13.74 14.02 0.76
CA LYS A 58 -15.19 13.98 0.93
C LYS A 58 -15.93 14.27 -0.37
N GLY A 59 -15.50 15.28 -1.13
CA GLY A 59 -16.07 15.56 -2.45
C GLY A 59 -15.96 14.38 -3.41
N LEU A 60 -14.87 13.60 -3.33
CA LEU A 60 -14.70 12.36 -4.10
C LEU A 60 -15.61 11.22 -3.60
N VAL A 61 -15.88 11.15 -2.30
CA VAL A 61 -16.84 10.19 -1.72
C VAL A 61 -18.25 10.53 -2.22
N ASP A 62 -18.63 11.82 -2.15
CA ASP A 62 -19.95 12.31 -2.53
C ASP A 62 -20.21 12.17 -4.04
N SER A 63 -19.17 12.30 -4.86
CA SER A 63 -19.25 12.05 -6.31
C SER A 63 -19.31 10.55 -6.67
N GLY A 64 -19.14 9.66 -5.69
CA GLY A 64 -19.09 8.21 -5.90
C GLY A 64 -17.85 7.76 -6.67
N GLU A 65 -16.79 8.57 -6.71
CA GLU A 65 -15.57 8.21 -7.42
C GLU A 65 -14.81 7.10 -6.68
N ASN A 66 -14.08 6.28 -7.44
CA ASN A 66 -13.31 5.19 -6.86
C ASN A 66 -12.08 5.74 -6.10
N LEU A 67 -12.12 5.61 -4.78
CA LEU A 67 -11.08 6.09 -3.84
C LEU A 67 -9.89 5.12 -3.67
N ALA A 68 -9.80 4.07 -4.48
CA ALA A 68 -8.64 3.18 -4.45
C ALA A 68 -7.35 3.97 -4.73
N ALA A 69 -6.28 3.65 -3.99
CA ALA A 69 -5.02 4.40 -4.08
C ALA A 69 -4.46 4.49 -5.52
N ALA A 70 -4.67 3.46 -6.35
CA ALA A 70 -4.26 3.47 -7.75
C ALA A 70 -5.05 4.52 -8.56
N THR A 71 -6.37 4.56 -8.40
CA THR A 71 -7.25 5.52 -9.07
C THR A 71 -6.98 6.94 -8.60
N ALA A 72 -6.90 7.15 -7.29
CA ALA A 72 -6.59 8.46 -6.70
C ALA A 72 -5.23 8.99 -7.16
N ARG A 73 -4.21 8.11 -7.30
CA ARG A 73 -2.89 8.49 -7.82
C ARG A 73 -2.94 8.91 -9.29
N SER A 74 -3.78 8.27 -10.11
CA SER A 74 -3.90 8.57 -11.54
C SER A 74 -4.76 9.80 -11.81
N ASN A 75 -5.92 9.91 -11.17
CA ASN A 75 -6.90 10.97 -11.44
C ASN A 75 -6.58 12.25 -10.64
N HIS A 76 -6.07 12.09 -9.41
CA HIS A 76 -5.86 13.19 -8.46
C HIS A 76 -4.43 13.20 -7.88
N PRO A 77 -3.38 13.28 -8.71
CA PRO A 77 -1.99 13.09 -8.27
C PRO A 77 -1.52 14.10 -7.22
N ALA A 78 -2.01 15.35 -7.28
CA ALA A 78 -1.66 16.38 -6.32
C ALA A 78 -2.25 16.12 -4.93
N LEU A 79 -3.54 15.73 -4.89
CA LEU A 79 -4.23 15.33 -3.67
C LEU A 79 -3.57 14.09 -3.05
N PHE A 80 -3.30 13.08 -3.89
CA PHE A 80 -2.64 11.85 -3.45
C PHE A 80 -1.26 12.11 -2.85
N SER A 81 -0.43 12.92 -3.52
CA SER A 81 0.91 13.28 -3.03
C SER A 81 0.85 14.07 -1.73
N ALA A 82 -0.14 14.94 -1.56
CA ALA A 82 -0.37 15.66 -0.32
C ALA A 82 -0.81 14.71 0.80
N ALA A 83 -1.77 13.83 0.57
CA ALA A 83 -2.27 12.88 1.57
C ALA A 83 -1.20 11.90 2.04
N VAL A 84 -0.37 11.36 1.13
CA VAL A 84 0.73 10.43 1.46
C VAL A 84 1.92 11.13 2.14
N SER A 85 2.00 12.46 2.06
CA SER A 85 3.12 13.16 2.70
C SER A 85 3.04 13.02 4.24
N PRO A 86 4.17 12.70 4.91
CA PRO A 86 4.25 12.59 6.37
C PRO A 86 3.88 13.88 7.13
N ARG A 87 3.80 15.01 6.41
CA ARG A 87 3.40 16.31 6.97
C ARG A 87 1.90 16.39 7.25
N TYR A 88 1.11 15.54 6.61
CA TYR A 88 -0.34 15.49 6.74
C TYR A 88 -0.75 14.14 7.33
N PHE A 89 -1.25 13.21 6.50
CA PHE A 89 -1.73 11.91 6.97
C PHE A 89 -0.65 10.82 6.92
N GLY A 90 0.37 10.95 6.06
CA GLY A 90 1.47 10.00 5.92
C GLY A 90 1.14 8.77 5.07
N SER A 91 -0.14 8.42 4.94
CA SER A 91 -0.60 7.43 3.97
C SER A 91 -2.02 7.75 3.47
N TRP A 92 -2.34 7.28 2.26
CA TRP A 92 -3.69 7.40 1.70
C TRP A 92 -4.73 6.63 2.54
N ARG A 93 -4.32 5.49 3.09
CA ARG A 93 -5.15 4.69 4.01
C ARG A 93 -5.48 5.51 5.25
N ASP A 94 -4.49 6.11 5.91
CA ASP A 94 -4.70 6.90 7.13
C ASP A 94 -5.58 8.13 6.88
N ALA A 95 -5.44 8.75 5.70
CA ALA A 95 -6.32 9.85 5.29
C ALA A 95 -7.79 9.40 5.23
N LEU A 96 -8.08 8.27 4.58
CA LEU A 96 -9.43 7.72 4.50
C LEU A 96 -9.96 7.24 5.85
N THR A 97 -9.14 6.55 6.64
CA THR A 97 -9.52 6.10 7.98
C THR A 97 -9.82 7.27 8.91
N SER A 98 -9.11 8.40 8.78
CA SER A 98 -9.40 9.62 9.56
C SER A 98 -10.76 10.24 9.25
N LEU A 99 -11.33 9.93 8.08
CA LEU A 99 -12.65 10.36 7.63
C LEU A 99 -13.74 9.33 7.96
N GLY A 100 -13.39 8.25 8.65
CA GLY A 100 -14.31 7.15 8.94
C GLY A 100 -14.58 6.24 7.75
N VAL A 101 -13.80 6.34 6.67
CA VAL A 101 -13.93 5.49 5.49
C VAL A 101 -13.06 4.25 5.69
N ASP A 102 -13.69 3.08 5.71
CA ASP A 102 -12.97 1.82 5.76
C ASP A 102 -12.35 1.49 4.40
N TYR A 103 -11.03 1.65 4.32
CA TYR A 103 -10.26 1.39 3.11
C TYR A 103 -10.28 -0.07 2.68
N ASP A 104 -10.39 -1.02 3.60
CA ASP A 104 -10.37 -2.44 3.26
C ASP A 104 -11.69 -2.86 2.59
N SER A 105 -12.83 -2.32 3.04
CA SER A 105 -14.13 -2.46 2.36
C SER A 105 -14.17 -1.82 0.96
N LEU A 106 -13.46 -0.71 0.75
CA LEU A 106 -13.30 -0.11 -0.59
C LEU A 106 -12.46 -1.01 -1.51
N LEU A 107 -11.39 -1.61 -0.97
CA LEU A 107 -10.54 -2.52 -1.73
C LEU A 107 -11.29 -3.81 -2.12
N SER A 108 -12.16 -4.34 -1.26
CA SER A 108 -12.97 -5.52 -1.61
C SER A 108 -14.06 -5.22 -2.63
N THR A 109 -14.58 -3.99 -2.66
CA THR A 109 -15.56 -3.57 -3.66
C THR A 109 -14.91 -3.36 -5.04
N THR A 110 -13.73 -2.74 -5.06
CA THR A 110 -12.99 -2.46 -6.30
C THR A 110 -12.28 -3.68 -6.85
N ARG A 111 -11.77 -4.55 -5.97
CA ARG A 111 -11.40 -5.93 -6.29
C ARG A 111 -12.66 -6.78 -6.16
N GLY A 112 -13.61 -6.62 -7.08
CA GLY A 112 -14.78 -7.52 -7.15
C GLY A 112 -14.35 -8.99 -6.99
N PRO A 113 -15.26 -9.88 -6.51
CA PRO A 113 -14.93 -11.26 -6.12
C PRO A 113 -14.02 -11.87 -7.16
N ALA A 114 -12.82 -12.28 -6.75
CA ALA A 114 -11.67 -12.59 -7.61
C ALA A 114 -12.11 -13.03 -9.01
N SER A 115 -12.24 -12.05 -9.91
CA SER A 115 -12.73 -12.35 -11.25
C SER A 115 -11.71 -13.32 -11.86
N PRO A 116 -12.13 -14.44 -12.49
CA PRO A 116 -11.22 -15.45 -13.05
C PRO A 116 -10.17 -14.84 -14.01
N THR A 117 -10.41 -13.62 -14.49
CA THR A 117 -9.48 -12.79 -15.27
C THR A 117 -8.14 -12.47 -14.58
N GLY A 118 -8.08 -12.38 -13.24
CA GLY A 118 -6.84 -12.14 -12.50
C GLY A 118 -5.92 -13.36 -12.51
N GLU A 119 -6.52 -14.54 -12.43
CA GLU A 119 -5.86 -15.83 -12.62
C GLU A 119 -5.35 -15.95 -14.05
N THR A 120 -6.14 -15.50 -15.04
CA THR A 120 -5.70 -15.41 -16.45
C THR A 120 -4.53 -14.45 -16.67
N ARG A 121 -4.46 -13.29 -15.98
CA ARG A 121 -3.33 -12.35 -16.08
C ARG A 121 -2.04 -12.91 -15.46
N ARG A 122 -2.16 -13.56 -14.30
CA ARG A 122 -1.03 -14.23 -13.62
C ARG A 122 -0.52 -15.41 -14.45
N ALA A 123 -1.43 -16.26 -14.94
CA ALA A 123 -1.18 -17.35 -15.88
C ALA A 123 -0.43 -16.86 -17.13
N ARG A 124 -0.88 -15.77 -17.75
CA ARG A 124 -0.21 -15.13 -18.91
C ARG A 124 1.22 -14.70 -18.62
N THR A 125 1.49 -14.18 -17.43
CA THR A 125 2.84 -13.74 -17.03
C THR A 125 3.76 -14.94 -16.82
N ILE A 126 3.24 -16.01 -16.23
CA ILE A 126 3.96 -17.29 -16.02
C ILE A 126 4.30 -17.90 -17.38
N VAL A 127 3.33 -18.01 -18.29
CA VAL A 127 3.55 -18.51 -19.67
C VAL A 127 4.58 -17.67 -20.42
N ARG A 128 4.47 -16.34 -20.36
CA ARG A 128 5.46 -15.44 -20.98
C ARG A 128 6.87 -15.68 -20.45
N ARG A 129 7.02 -15.90 -19.13
CA ARG A 129 8.32 -16.16 -18.51
C ARG A 129 8.87 -17.52 -18.90
N LEU A 130 8.04 -18.56 -18.96
CA LEU A 130 8.42 -19.88 -19.46
C LEU A 130 8.88 -19.82 -20.93
N ARG A 131 8.21 -19.03 -21.79
CA ARG A 131 8.66 -18.82 -23.18
C ARG A 131 10.02 -18.13 -23.28
N VAL A 132 10.33 -17.20 -22.38
CA VAL A 132 11.66 -16.57 -22.34
C VAL A 132 12.72 -17.60 -21.91
N MET A 133 12.38 -18.51 -20.99
CA MET A 133 13.28 -19.56 -20.54
C MET A 133 13.49 -20.66 -21.60
N SER A 134 12.46 -21.01 -22.38
CA SER A 134 12.55 -22.04 -23.43
C SER A 134 13.41 -21.62 -24.63
N ARG A 135 13.52 -20.32 -24.91
CA ARG A 135 14.36 -19.78 -26.00
C ARG A 135 15.87 -19.97 -25.77
N GLY A 136 16.30 -20.30 -24.55
CA GLY A 136 17.71 -20.38 -24.18
C GLY A 136 18.24 -21.80 -23.91
N SER A 137 17.38 -22.78 -23.59
CA SER A 137 17.68 -24.20 -23.36
C SER A 137 16.38 -24.94 -22.98
N GLN A 138 16.44 -26.27 -22.88
CA GLN A 138 15.34 -27.10 -22.37
C GLN A 138 14.84 -26.57 -21.01
N LEU A 139 13.52 -26.48 -20.85
CA LEU A 139 12.91 -25.96 -19.62
C LEU A 139 13.24 -26.88 -18.43
N PRO A 140 13.49 -26.31 -17.24
CA PRO A 140 13.84 -27.09 -16.07
C PRO A 140 12.68 -28.03 -15.68
N GLU A 141 13.03 -29.25 -15.28
CA GLU A 141 12.08 -30.21 -14.72
C GLU A 141 11.45 -29.68 -13.43
N ALA A 142 10.32 -30.25 -13.02
CA ALA A 142 9.55 -29.78 -11.87
C ALA A 142 10.38 -29.70 -10.58
N GLU A 143 11.25 -30.69 -10.33
CA GLU A 143 12.13 -30.73 -9.15
C GLU A 143 13.24 -29.67 -9.21
N GLU A 144 13.80 -29.44 -10.40
CA GLU A 144 14.81 -28.40 -10.59
C GLU A 144 14.17 -27.00 -10.45
N ALA A 145 12.98 -26.80 -11.02
CA ALA A 145 12.24 -25.54 -10.92
C ALA A 145 11.86 -25.23 -9.46
N LYS A 146 11.48 -26.25 -8.68
CA LYS A 146 11.19 -26.12 -7.25
C LYS A 146 12.43 -25.76 -6.43
N SER A 147 13.58 -26.35 -6.74
CA SER A 147 14.86 -26.06 -6.06
C SER A 147 15.42 -24.68 -6.42
N ARG A 148 15.38 -24.33 -7.72
CA ARG A 148 16.00 -23.12 -8.27
C ARG A 148 15.11 -21.89 -8.18
N TYR A 149 13.80 -22.06 -8.29
CA TYR A 149 12.80 -20.98 -8.30
C TYR A 149 11.53 -21.35 -7.49
N PRO A 150 11.62 -21.54 -6.17
CA PRO A 150 10.53 -22.05 -5.34
C PRO A 150 9.24 -21.21 -5.43
N ARG A 151 9.35 -19.88 -5.34
CA ARG A 151 8.19 -18.97 -5.46
C ARG A 151 7.54 -18.99 -6.85
N PHE A 152 8.31 -19.25 -7.90
CA PHE A 152 7.79 -19.30 -9.26
C PHE A 152 7.08 -20.64 -9.52
N TYR A 153 7.64 -21.73 -8.99
CA TYR A 153 7.02 -23.05 -9.00
C TYR A 153 5.65 -23.03 -8.30
N GLU A 154 5.58 -22.47 -7.08
CA GLU A 154 4.32 -22.32 -6.34
C GLU A 154 3.29 -21.50 -7.12
N GLN A 155 3.71 -20.41 -7.76
CA GLN A 155 2.84 -19.59 -8.59
C GLN A 155 2.33 -20.32 -9.84
N ALA A 156 3.18 -21.13 -10.48
CA ALA A 156 2.80 -21.93 -11.64
C ALA A 156 1.82 -23.04 -11.27
N VAL A 157 2.07 -23.76 -10.18
CA VAL A 157 1.18 -24.80 -9.65
C VAL A 157 -0.15 -24.21 -9.21
N ALA A 158 -0.15 -23.05 -8.54
CA ALA A 158 -1.37 -22.38 -8.12
C ALA A 158 -2.24 -21.92 -9.32
N ALA A 159 -1.62 -21.54 -10.44
CA ALA A 159 -2.35 -21.01 -11.60
C ALA A 159 -2.79 -22.09 -12.60
N PHE A 160 -2.04 -23.20 -12.73
CA PHE A 160 -2.27 -24.25 -13.75
C PHE A 160 -2.51 -25.65 -13.16
N GLY A 161 -2.50 -25.79 -11.84
CA GLY A 161 -2.61 -27.06 -11.12
C GLY A 161 -1.32 -27.89 -11.10
N SER A 162 -0.46 -27.79 -12.12
CA SER A 162 0.84 -28.45 -12.13
C SER A 162 1.89 -27.69 -12.97
N TRP A 163 3.17 -27.93 -12.66
CA TRP A 163 4.29 -27.37 -13.45
C TRP A 163 4.25 -27.84 -14.91
N GLN A 164 3.95 -29.12 -15.14
CA GLN A 164 3.89 -29.70 -16.48
C GLN A 164 2.77 -29.09 -17.32
N ALA A 165 1.60 -28.81 -16.71
CA ALA A 165 0.50 -28.12 -17.39
C ALA A 165 0.88 -26.69 -17.83
N ALA A 166 1.59 -25.94 -16.97
CA ALA A 166 2.08 -24.61 -17.30
C ALA A 166 3.11 -24.61 -18.45
N VAL A 167 3.98 -25.63 -18.48
CA VAL A 167 4.97 -25.81 -19.55
C VAL A 167 4.32 -26.23 -20.86
N ALA A 168 3.37 -27.16 -20.82
CA ALA A 168 2.61 -27.60 -21.99
C ALA A 168 1.84 -26.43 -22.64
N GLU A 169 1.20 -25.58 -21.83
CA GLU A 169 0.53 -24.36 -22.31
C GLU A 169 1.51 -23.36 -22.96
N ALA A 170 2.72 -23.23 -22.38
CA ALA A 170 3.73 -22.32 -22.90
C ALA A 170 4.30 -22.76 -24.26
N VAL A 171 4.39 -24.08 -24.50
CA VAL A 171 4.91 -24.70 -25.73
C VAL A 171 3.82 -24.90 -26.79
N GLY A 172 2.60 -25.30 -26.40
CA GLY A 172 1.51 -25.63 -27.30
C GLY A 172 0.94 -24.43 -28.09
N SER A 173 1.10 -23.20 -27.57
CA SER A 173 0.72 -21.98 -28.29
C SER A 173 1.72 -21.53 -29.38
N ASP A 174 2.87 -22.20 -29.52
CA ASP A 174 3.93 -21.83 -30.49
C ASP A 174 3.75 -22.54 -31.86
N GLN A 175 2.73 -23.41 -31.97
CA GLN A 175 2.44 -24.23 -33.16
C GLN A 175 1.12 -23.86 -33.88
N ALA A 176 0.49 -22.72 -33.54
CA ALA A 176 -0.72 -22.19 -34.16
C ALA A 176 -0.45 -20.82 -34.78
#